data_AF-A0A5C7KWT8-F1
#
_entry.id   AF-A0A5C7KWT8-F1
#
_cell.length_a   1.000
_cell.length_b   1.000
_cell.length_c   1.000
_cell.angle_alpha   90.00
_cell.angle_beta   90.00
_cell.angle_gamma   90.00
#
_symmetry.space_group_name_H-M   'P 1'
#
loop_
_entity.id
_entity.type
_entity.pdbx_description
1 polymer ?
#
loop_
_entity_poly.entity_id
_entity_poly.type
_entity_poly.pdbx_seq_one_letter_code
_entity_poly.pdbx_strand_id
1 'polypeptide(L)'
;MEQKALSAYEIGFDQAEAFRLGQIENPQERLLAKEQFGSYITSQMETTLGERYNVGLSQFSYDIKDGQMWGKDMNEPFMDSLTRGRDYRKVHGKAIDWAREDAEVAGFKSMQSRLLSDKAKVGDTMLSISIRGAKTSTYQRNFYDVFSLQENEMGERYVEARRYASSLGPQDYKEKLGVFGKAEDYLANPIEMPSGVTPDDIHAYLHDGHEFMNGDEFGVIKSECKDLINAYTRALIEQPGNDNLHRVLFNTIINKADDIADKIKEGAYNYQMPGVITIQQDVEAYGFHPVRDVETGCGTLGGYDVKITSPFGVAEYASDTYGERSFNCPSCKKENIRPVNQLLPRCLHCGSSDVAC
;
A
#
# COMPACT_ATOMS: atom_id res chain seq x y z
N MET A 1 20.83 -16.31 11.89
CA MET A 1 19.50 -15.69 11.87
C MET A 1 19.39 -14.99 10.54
N GLU A 2 18.69 -15.59 9.58
CA GLU A 2 18.36 -14.91 8.33
C GLU A 2 17.52 -13.67 8.60
N GLN A 3 17.95 -12.56 8.04
CA GLN A 3 17.34 -11.25 8.17
C GLN A 3 16.09 -11.26 7.28
N LYS A 4 14.91 -11.50 7.86
CA LYS A 4 13.64 -11.46 7.12
C LYS A 4 13.50 -10.06 6.51
N ALA A 5 13.39 -9.98 5.18
CA ALA A 5 13.19 -8.72 4.47
C ALA A 5 11.95 -7.99 5.02
N LEU A 6 12.01 -6.66 5.10
CA LEU A 6 10.84 -5.85 5.51
C LEU A 6 9.79 -5.95 4.40
N SER A 7 8.56 -6.32 4.74
CA SER A 7 7.45 -6.37 3.79
C SER A 7 6.93 -4.96 3.55
N ALA A 8 6.73 -4.58 2.28
CA ALA A 8 6.17 -3.27 1.93
C ALA A 8 4.69 -3.12 2.35
N TYR A 9 3.97 -4.25 2.49
CA TYR A 9 2.59 -4.30 2.96
C TYR A 9 2.40 -5.38 4.02
N GLU A 10 1.70 -5.08 5.11
CA GLU A 10 1.44 -6.00 6.22
C GLU A 10 -0.06 -6.11 6.52
N ILE A 11 -0.69 -7.19 6.03
CA ILE A 11 -2.14 -7.47 6.22
C ILE A 11 -2.53 -7.48 7.71
N GLY A 12 -1.62 -7.89 8.60
CA GLY A 12 -1.88 -7.96 10.04
C GLY A 12 -2.27 -6.63 10.67
N PHE A 13 -1.79 -5.49 10.15
CA PHE A 13 -2.22 -4.18 10.64
C PHE A 13 -3.68 -3.89 10.28
N ASP A 14 -4.08 -4.18 9.04
CA ASP A 14 -5.47 -3.99 8.59
C ASP A 14 -6.43 -4.84 9.40
N GLN A 15 -6.07 -6.10 9.66
CA GLN A 15 -6.88 -7.02 10.45
C GLN A 15 -7.06 -6.55 11.89
N ALA A 16 -5.97 -6.06 12.51
CA ALA A 16 -6.03 -5.52 13.86
C ALA A 16 -6.93 -4.29 13.93
N GLU A 17 -6.86 -3.41 12.94
CA GLU A 17 -7.71 -2.22 12.89
C GLU A 17 -9.18 -2.57 12.60
N ALA A 18 -9.44 -3.48 11.65
CA ALA A 18 -10.78 -3.97 11.37
C ALA A 18 -11.44 -4.63 12.59
N PHE A 19 -10.65 -5.34 13.41
CA PHE A 19 -11.13 -5.91 14.66
C PHE A 19 -11.57 -4.82 15.66
N ARG A 20 -10.85 -3.69 15.73
CA ARG A 20 -11.23 -2.55 16.60
C ARG A 20 -12.54 -1.90 16.16
N LEU A 21 -12.82 -1.82 14.85
CA LEU A 21 -14.09 -1.29 14.36
C LEU A 21 -15.30 -2.07 14.88
N GLY A 22 -15.15 -3.39 15.08
CA GLY A 22 -16.18 -4.24 15.68
C GLY A 22 -16.49 -3.92 17.15
N GLN A 23 -15.58 -3.23 17.84
CA GLN A 23 -15.69 -2.89 19.26
C GLN A 23 -16.38 -1.54 19.53
N ILE A 24 -16.58 -0.71 18.50
CA ILE A 24 -17.23 0.61 18.64
C ILE A 24 -18.72 0.40 18.93
N GLU A 25 -19.21 0.69 20.14
CA GLU A 25 -20.59 0.40 20.53
C GLU A 25 -21.63 1.28 19.81
N ASN A 26 -21.29 2.55 19.55
CA ASN A 26 -22.20 3.50 18.92
C ASN A 26 -22.38 3.18 17.41
N PRO A 27 -23.61 2.92 16.92
CA PRO A 27 -23.82 2.54 15.52
C PRO A 27 -23.45 3.61 14.49
N GLN A 28 -23.70 4.89 14.77
CA GLN A 28 -23.39 6.00 13.87
C GLN A 28 -21.87 6.23 13.79
N GLU A 29 -21.20 6.20 14.94
CA GLU A 29 -19.74 6.29 15.03
C GLU A 29 -19.08 5.11 14.31
N ARG A 30 -19.63 3.89 14.50
CA ARG A 30 -19.15 2.69 13.82
C ARG A 30 -19.31 2.79 12.30
N LEU A 31 -20.41 3.36 11.81
CA LEU A 31 -20.63 3.55 10.38
C LEU A 31 -19.59 4.52 9.80
N LEU A 32 -19.41 5.68 10.44
CA LEU A 32 -18.41 6.66 10.02
C LEU A 32 -16.99 6.08 10.05
N ALA A 33 -16.65 5.34 11.10
CA ALA A 33 -15.34 4.69 11.23
C ALA A 33 -15.12 3.63 10.15
N LYS A 34 -16.16 2.89 9.74
CA LYS A 34 -16.09 1.94 8.61
C LYS A 34 -15.86 2.64 7.27
N GLU A 35 -16.52 3.78 7.03
CA GLU A 35 -16.30 4.58 5.82
C GLU A 35 -14.86 5.11 5.77
N GLN A 36 -14.38 5.68 6.89
CA GLN A 36 -12.99 6.15 7.01
C GLN A 36 -11.97 5.02 6.83
N PHE A 37 -12.24 3.84 7.41
CA PHE A 37 -11.40 2.66 7.21
C PHE A 37 -11.38 2.22 5.75
N GLY A 38 -12.52 2.23 5.05
CA GLY A 38 -12.57 1.90 3.63
C GLY A 38 -11.73 2.85 2.78
N SER A 39 -11.82 4.17 3.02
CA SER A 39 -10.96 5.17 2.37
C SER A 39 -9.48 4.95 2.68
N TYR A 40 -9.16 4.59 3.93
CA TYR A 40 -7.80 4.27 4.35
C TYR A 40 -7.24 3.05 3.60
N ILE A 41 -7.97 1.93 3.55
CA ILE A 41 -7.50 0.71 2.86
C ILE A 41 -7.31 0.97 1.37
N THR A 42 -8.22 1.69 0.71
CA THR A 42 -8.05 2.08 -0.69
C THR A 42 -6.78 2.90 -0.89
N SER A 43 -6.55 3.91 -0.05
CA SER A 43 -5.34 4.74 -0.13
C SER A 43 -4.06 3.93 0.09
N GLN A 44 -4.07 2.98 1.04
CA GLN A 44 -2.92 2.10 1.26
C GLN A 44 -2.68 1.17 0.06
N MET A 45 -3.72 0.54 -0.49
CA MET A 45 -3.61 -0.31 -1.68
C MET A 45 -3.09 0.46 -2.90
N GLU A 46 -3.64 1.64 -3.18
CA GLU A 46 -3.19 2.49 -4.27
C GLU A 46 -1.73 2.94 -4.07
N THR A 47 -1.34 3.27 -2.84
CA THR A 47 0.04 3.61 -2.52
C THR A 47 0.96 2.41 -2.76
N THR A 48 0.57 1.21 -2.32
CA THR A 48 1.35 -0.02 -2.50
C THR A 48 1.50 -0.40 -3.98
N LEU A 49 0.43 -0.27 -4.78
CA LEU A 49 0.51 -0.49 -6.22
C LEU A 49 1.36 0.60 -6.89
N GLY A 50 1.22 1.86 -6.50
CA GLY A 50 2.04 2.95 -7.03
C GLY A 50 3.53 2.78 -6.72
N GLU A 51 3.85 2.32 -5.50
CA GLU A 51 5.20 1.94 -5.08
C GLU A 51 5.73 0.75 -5.91
N ARG A 52 4.87 -0.23 -6.23
CA ARG A 52 5.23 -1.41 -7.06
C ARG A 52 5.62 -1.01 -8.49
N TYR A 53 4.92 -0.03 -9.06
CA TYR A 53 5.11 0.40 -10.45
C TYR A 53 5.91 1.71 -10.58
N ASN A 54 6.52 2.17 -9.49
CA ASN A 54 7.31 3.41 -9.42
C ASN A 54 6.56 4.63 -9.99
N VAL A 55 5.25 4.77 -9.70
CA VAL A 55 4.43 5.86 -10.22
C VAL A 55 4.49 7.08 -9.29
N GLY A 56 4.25 8.27 -9.83
CA GLY A 56 3.88 9.44 -9.01
C GLY A 56 2.64 9.13 -8.15
N LEU A 57 2.82 9.09 -6.84
CA LEU A 57 1.81 8.66 -5.87
C LEU A 57 0.72 9.70 -5.66
N SER A 58 1.11 10.98 -5.67
CA SER A 58 0.18 12.08 -5.41
C SER A 58 0.67 13.38 -5.99
N GLN A 59 -0.26 14.19 -6.48
CA GLN A 59 -0.03 15.55 -6.95
C GLN A 59 -0.95 16.50 -6.20
N PHE A 60 -0.39 17.59 -5.68
CA PHE A 60 -1.11 18.63 -4.96
C PHE A 60 -0.71 20.00 -5.48
N SER A 61 -1.61 20.97 -5.38
CA SER A 61 -1.30 22.38 -5.64
C SER A 61 -1.46 23.19 -4.37
N TYR A 62 -0.54 24.13 -4.17
CA TYR A 62 -0.60 25.13 -3.12
C TYR A 62 -0.75 26.51 -3.74
N ASP A 63 -1.84 27.20 -3.40
CA ASP A 63 -2.00 28.61 -3.76
C ASP A 63 -0.97 29.44 -2.99
N ILE A 64 -0.49 30.53 -3.59
CA ILE A 64 0.36 31.50 -2.91
C ILE A 64 -0.50 32.70 -2.50
N LYS A 65 -0.64 32.91 -1.20
CA LYS A 65 -1.40 34.04 -0.62
C LYS A 65 -0.56 34.68 0.47
N ASP A 66 -0.35 35.99 0.38
CA ASP A 66 0.42 36.79 1.35
C ASP A 66 1.81 36.23 1.69
N GLY A 67 2.51 35.68 0.68
CA GLY A 67 3.85 35.10 0.85
C GLY A 67 3.85 33.74 1.56
N GLN A 68 2.71 33.06 1.63
CA GLN A 68 2.56 31.73 2.23
C GLN A 68 1.88 30.76 1.26
N MET A 69 2.19 29.47 1.41
CA MET A 69 1.52 28.39 0.68
C MET A 69 0.23 27.97 1.39
N TRP A 70 -0.84 27.76 0.64
CA TRP A 70 -2.14 27.32 1.12
C TRP A 70 -2.59 26.10 0.34
N GLY A 71 -2.78 24.97 1.02
CA GLY A 71 -3.30 23.77 0.38
C GLY A 71 -4.76 23.94 -0.01
N LYS A 72 -5.20 23.16 -0.99
CA LYS A 72 -6.61 23.08 -1.38
C LYS A 72 -7.46 22.72 -0.16
N ASP A 73 -8.54 23.47 0.04
CA ASP A 73 -9.49 23.32 1.15
C ASP A 73 -8.91 23.52 2.56
N MET A 74 -7.70 24.07 2.69
CA MET A 74 -7.13 24.46 3.98
C MET A 74 -7.65 25.81 4.44
N ASN A 75 -7.97 25.92 5.73
CA ASN A 75 -8.38 27.15 6.40
C ASN A 75 -7.22 27.85 7.13
N GLU A 76 -6.00 27.34 6.99
CA GLU A 76 -4.77 27.90 7.55
C GLU A 76 -3.60 27.73 6.56
N PRO A 77 -2.52 28.53 6.68
CA PRO A 77 -1.30 28.35 5.92
C PRO A 77 -0.70 26.95 6.10
N PHE A 78 -0.11 26.41 5.05
CA PHE A 78 0.46 25.06 5.06
C PHE A 78 1.53 24.87 6.14
N MET A 79 2.41 25.87 6.33
CA MET A 79 3.45 25.83 7.36
C MET A 79 2.89 25.78 8.79
N ASP A 80 1.73 26.40 9.04
CA ASP A 80 1.09 26.41 10.35
C ASP A 80 0.47 25.04 10.64
N SER A 81 -0.21 24.45 9.65
CA SER A 81 -0.71 23.07 9.72
C SER A 81 0.40 22.06 9.97
N LEU A 82 1.52 22.18 9.25
CA LEU A 82 2.67 21.30 9.41
C LEU A 82 3.28 21.42 10.82
N THR A 83 3.47 22.65 11.31
CA THR A 83 3.99 22.91 12.65
C THR A 83 3.06 22.38 13.73
N ARG A 84 1.75 22.59 13.58
CA ARG A 84 0.71 22.06 14.48
C ARG A 84 0.70 20.53 14.49
N GLY A 85 0.87 19.89 13.33
CA GLY A 85 1.01 18.44 13.21
C GLY A 85 2.24 17.90 13.96
N ARG A 86 3.40 18.55 13.80
CA ARG A 86 4.62 18.25 14.55
C ARG A 86 4.39 18.40 16.06
N ASP A 87 3.85 19.53 16.51
CA ASP A 87 3.61 19.81 17.92
C ASP A 87 2.67 18.78 18.56
N TYR A 88 1.62 18.38 17.83
CA TYR A 88 0.73 17.30 18.27
C TYR A 88 1.46 15.97 18.44
N ARG A 89 2.35 15.60 17.51
CA ARG A 89 3.14 14.36 17.57
C ARG A 89 4.26 14.40 18.61
N LYS A 90 4.72 15.58 19.03
CA LYS A 90 5.59 15.70 20.22
C LYS A 90 4.91 15.24 21.50
N VAL A 91 3.58 15.36 21.58
CA VAL A 91 2.80 14.95 22.75
C VAL A 91 2.30 13.51 22.62
N HIS A 92 1.85 13.10 21.43
CA HIS A 92 1.13 11.82 21.24
C HIS A 92 1.89 10.78 20.39
N GLY A 93 2.96 11.20 19.71
CA GLY A 93 3.74 10.38 18.80
C GLY A 93 4.89 9.63 19.47
N LYS A 94 5.77 9.03 18.66
CA LYS A 94 6.94 8.31 19.16
C LYS A 94 8.14 9.24 19.27
N ALA A 95 8.80 9.24 20.42
CA ALA A 95 9.97 10.09 20.66
C ALA A 95 11.15 9.87 19.69
N ILE A 96 11.24 8.69 19.09
CA ILE A 96 12.26 8.38 18.08
C ILE A 96 12.09 9.19 16.79
N ASP A 97 10.88 9.67 16.49
CA ASP A 97 10.54 10.37 15.26
C ASP A 97 10.68 11.90 15.38
N TRP A 98 10.83 12.40 16.59
CA TRP A 98 10.82 13.83 16.91
C TRP A 98 11.85 14.67 16.16
N ALA A 99 13.07 14.16 15.97
CA ALA A 99 14.11 14.88 15.23
C ALA A 99 13.80 14.97 13.73
N ARG A 100 13.22 13.91 13.18
CA ARG A 100 12.78 13.85 11.80
C ARG A 100 11.62 14.82 11.54
N GLU A 101 10.65 14.86 12.44
CA GLU A 101 9.50 15.78 12.36
C GLU A 101 9.93 17.26 12.47
N ASP A 102 10.93 17.57 13.31
CA ASP A 102 11.51 18.92 13.36
C ASP A 102 12.25 19.28 12.07
N ALA A 103 12.98 18.32 11.49
CA ALA A 103 13.69 18.49 10.23
C ALA A 103 12.73 18.73 9.05
N GLU A 104 11.59 18.04 9.03
CA GLU A 104 10.54 18.25 8.01
C GLU A 104 10.04 19.70 8.03
N VAL A 105 9.70 20.24 9.20
CA VAL A 105 9.29 21.65 9.34
C VAL A 105 10.40 22.60 8.87
N ALA A 106 11.65 22.34 9.23
CA ALA A 106 12.79 23.19 8.84
C ALA A 106 13.01 23.18 7.31
N GLY A 107 12.97 22.00 6.69
CA GLY A 107 13.12 21.84 5.25
C GLY A 107 12.02 22.54 4.47
N PHE A 108 10.75 22.29 4.83
CA PHE A 108 9.62 22.96 4.19
C PHE A 108 9.66 24.48 4.32
N LYS A 109 10.10 25.00 5.48
CA LYS A 109 10.29 26.43 5.67
C LYS A 109 11.34 27.01 4.73
N SER A 110 12.48 26.33 4.58
CA SER A 110 13.55 26.73 3.65
C SER A 110 13.06 26.73 2.20
N MET A 111 12.40 25.65 1.80
CA MET A 111 11.82 25.48 0.47
C MET A 111 10.79 26.56 0.14
N GLN A 112 9.83 26.83 1.06
CA GLN A 112 8.85 27.90 0.88
C GLN A 112 9.56 29.25 0.71
N SER A 113 10.56 29.53 1.55
CA SER A 113 11.32 30.79 1.46
C SER A 113 12.04 30.94 0.12
N ARG A 114 12.48 29.84 -0.50
CA ARG A 114 13.12 29.84 -1.81
C ARG A 114 12.12 30.07 -2.94
N LEU A 115 11.07 29.24 -3.00
CA LEU A 115 10.07 29.24 -4.07
C LEU A 115 9.16 30.46 -4.07
N LEU A 116 8.95 31.09 -2.92
CA LEU A 116 8.12 32.31 -2.80
C LEU A 116 8.97 33.59 -2.74
N SER A 117 10.28 33.50 -2.97
CA SER A 117 11.14 34.70 -3.03
C SER A 117 10.91 35.50 -4.30
N ASP A 118 11.16 36.81 -4.26
CA ASP A 118 11.09 37.70 -5.44
C ASP A 118 12.04 37.29 -6.58
N LYS A 119 13.04 36.44 -6.27
CA LYS A 119 14.00 35.92 -7.23
C LYS A 119 13.55 34.60 -7.88
N ALA A 120 12.50 33.98 -7.35
CA ALA A 120 11.98 32.72 -7.86
C ALA A 120 11.32 32.91 -9.22
N LYS A 121 11.63 32.01 -10.14
CA LYS A 121 11.11 31.99 -11.50
C LYS A 121 10.19 30.79 -11.68
N VAL A 122 9.19 30.94 -12.54
CA VAL A 122 8.35 29.82 -12.97
C VAL A 122 9.27 28.72 -13.53
N GLY A 123 9.07 27.49 -13.07
CA GLY A 123 9.92 26.34 -13.33
C GLY A 123 11.00 26.06 -12.28
N ASP A 124 11.27 26.99 -11.35
CA ASP A 124 12.17 26.73 -10.22
C ASP A 124 11.63 25.54 -9.41
N THR A 125 12.51 24.57 -9.16
CA THR A 125 12.13 23.28 -8.61
C THR A 125 13.01 22.91 -7.41
N MET A 126 12.38 22.37 -6.38
CA MET A 126 13.00 21.89 -5.15
C MET A 126 12.69 20.41 -4.96
N LEU A 127 13.69 19.62 -4.60
CA LEU A 127 13.58 18.20 -4.30
C LEU A 127 13.74 17.98 -2.78
N SER A 128 12.72 17.43 -2.14
CA SER A 128 12.77 17.00 -0.74
C SER A 128 12.85 15.48 -0.68
N ILE A 129 13.83 14.94 0.06
CA ILE A 129 14.04 13.50 0.17
C ILE A 129 13.66 13.05 1.58
N SER A 130 12.83 12.03 1.64
CA SER A 130 12.30 11.44 2.86
C SER A 130 12.67 9.96 2.90
N ILE A 131 13.88 9.64 3.37
CA ILE A 131 14.26 8.23 3.59
C ILE A 131 13.58 7.65 4.84
N ARG A 132 13.49 6.33 4.94
CA ARG A 132 12.95 5.62 6.11
C ARG A 132 13.71 5.97 7.38
N GLY A 133 12.98 6.01 8.49
CA GLY A 133 13.51 6.14 9.84
C GLY A 133 14.09 4.85 10.39
N ALA A 134 14.39 4.86 11.69
CA ALA A 134 14.86 3.67 12.40
C ALA A 134 13.77 2.57 12.46
N LYS A 135 14.14 1.32 12.75
CA LYS A 135 13.23 0.15 12.74
C LYS A 135 11.94 0.31 13.57
N THR A 136 11.96 1.10 14.64
CA THR A 136 10.80 1.34 15.52
C THR A 136 10.04 2.63 15.21
N SER A 137 10.51 3.40 14.22
CA SER A 137 9.90 4.63 13.71
C SER A 137 8.49 4.38 13.18
N THR A 138 7.64 5.40 13.15
CA THR A 138 6.41 5.37 12.35
C THR A 138 6.67 5.55 10.85
N TYR A 139 7.83 6.10 10.48
CA TYR A 139 8.20 6.40 9.10
C TYR A 139 9.07 5.28 8.52
N GLN A 140 8.45 4.22 8.03
CA GLN A 140 9.18 3.05 7.52
C GLN A 140 9.47 3.09 6.01
N ARG A 141 9.18 4.21 5.34
CA ARG A 141 9.09 4.30 3.87
C ARG A 141 10.00 5.38 3.30
N ASN A 142 10.49 5.16 2.08
CA ASN A 142 11.26 6.11 1.30
C ASN A 142 10.36 6.82 0.28
N PHE A 143 10.40 8.15 0.30
CA PHE A 143 9.75 9.00 -0.69
C PHE A 143 10.69 10.13 -1.09
N TYR A 144 10.41 10.74 -2.23
CA TYR A 144 10.82 12.11 -2.47
C TYR A 144 9.65 12.91 -3.01
N ASP A 145 9.67 14.20 -2.68
CA ASP A 145 8.67 15.17 -3.09
C ASP A 145 9.36 16.22 -3.96
N VAL A 146 8.80 16.47 -5.14
CA VAL A 146 9.24 17.53 -6.05
C VAL A 146 8.26 18.69 -5.97
N PHE A 147 8.77 19.87 -5.67
CA PHE A 147 8.00 21.10 -5.59
C PHE A 147 8.45 22.05 -6.69
N SER A 148 7.54 22.44 -7.57
CA SER A 148 7.84 23.34 -8.69
C SER A 148 6.95 24.56 -8.64
N LEU A 149 7.55 25.75 -8.81
CA LEU A 149 6.80 26.99 -8.99
C LEU A 149 6.18 27.01 -10.38
N GLN A 150 4.86 27.10 -10.45
CA GLN A 150 4.08 27.10 -11.68
C GLN A 150 3.29 28.40 -11.81
N GLU A 151 2.76 28.63 -13.01
CA GLU A 151 1.88 29.75 -13.32
C GLU A 151 0.67 29.22 -14.11
N ASN A 152 -0.54 29.58 -13.70
CA ASN A 152 -1.76 29.16 -14.39
C ASN A 152 -2.04 30.05 -15.62
N GLU A 153 -3.05 29.72 -16.41
CA GLU A 153 -3.44 30.49 -17.60
C GLU A 153 -3.82 31.95 -17.31
N MET A 154 -4.17 32.25 -16.05
CA MET A 154 -4.51 33.60 -15.58
C MET A 154 -3.30 34.39 -15.08
N GLY A 155 -2.09 33.83 -15.14
CA GLY A 155 -0.86 34.46 -14.64
C GLY A 155 -0.68 34.38 -13.12
N GLU A 156 -1.50 33.59 -12.43
CA GLU A 156 -1.39 33.41 -10.99
C GLU A 156 -0.40 32.28 -10.68
N ARG A 157 0.53 32.56 -9.76
CA ARG A 157 1.56 31.61 -9.36
C ARG A 157 1.06 30.66 -8.28
N TYR A 158 1.47 29.40 -8.38
CA TYR A 158 1.18 28.36 -7.41
C TYR A 158 2.37 27.39 -7.30
N VAL A 159 2.45 26.64 -6.21
CA VAL A 159 3.45 25.56 -6.08
C VAL A 159 2.77 24.23 -6.34
N GLU A 160 3.22 23.51 -7.35
CA GLU A 160 2.85 22.11 -7.56
C GLU A 160 3.79 21.21 -6.75
N ALA A 161 3.24 20.23 -6.05
CA ALA A 161 3.98 19.19 -5.36
C ALA A 161 3.64 17.82 -5.91
N ARG A 162 4.65 17.04 -6.28
CA ARG A 162 4.51 15.64 -6.72
C ARG A 162 5.30 14.73 -5.79
N ARG A 163 4.63 13.73 -5.20
CA ARG A 163 5.26 12.71 -4.38
C ARG A 163 5.53 11.46 -5.20
N TYR A 164 6.71 10.89 -5.02
CA TYR A 164 7.11 9.64 -5.64
C TYR A 164 7.59 8.65 -4.57
N ALA A 165 7.22 7.38 -4.76
CA ALA A 165 7.87 6.27 -4.07
C ALA A 165 9.33 6.16 -4.51
N SER A 166 10.22 5.72 -3.63
CA SER A 166 11.62 5.54 -4.02
C SER A 166 12.26 4.31 -3.42
N SER A 167 12.68 3.36 -4.25
CA SER A 167 13.51 2.22 -3.83
C SER A 167 14.92 2.63 -3.39
N LEU A 168 15.34 3.86 -3.68
CA LEU A 168 16.69 4.34 -3.42
C LEU A 168 17.02 4.37 -1.92
N GLY A 169 18.16 3.82 -1.57
CA GLY A 169 18.76 3.90 -0.25
C GLY A 169 19.71 5.10 -0.10
N PRO A 170 20.27 5.31 1.11
CA PRO A 170 21.22 6.40 1.36
C PRO A 170 22.44 6.39 0.44
N GLN A 171 22.93 5.20 0.06
CA GLN A 171 24.08 5.07 -0.83
C GLN A 171 23.75 5.51 -2.27
N ASP A 172 22.56 5.15 -2.78
CA ASP A 172 22.14 5.55 -4.12
C ASP A 172 21.98 7.08 -4.21
N TYR A 173 21.40 7.71 -3.18
CA TYR A 173 21.31 9.17 -3.11
C TYR A 173 22.68 9.86 -3.02
N LYS A 174 23.65 9.23 -2.35
CA LYS A 174 25.03 9.76 -2.32
C LYS A 174 25.65 9.73 -3.70
N GLU A 175 25.43 8.66 -4.46
CA GLU A 175 26.00 8.50 -5.80
C GLU A 175 25.31 9.40 -6.83
N LYS A 176 23.99 9.48 -6.80
CA LYS A 176 23.20 10.28 -7.75
C LYS A 176 23.20 11.78 -7.43
N LEU A 177 23.09 12.15 -6.15
CA LEU A 177 22.85 13.54 -5.73
C LEU A 177 23.94 14.11 -4.81
N GLY A 178 24.94 13.31 -4.42
CA GLY A 178 26.01 13.76 -3.53
C GLY A 178 25.59 13.96 -2.07
N VAL A 179 24.36 13.57 -1.69
CA VAL A 179 23.83 13.74 -0.34
C VAL A 179 23.87 12.44 0.46
N PHE A 180 24.31 12.51 1.71
CA PHE A 180 24.44 11.36 2.58
C PHE A 180 24.24 11.75 4.04
N GLY A 181 23.49 10.95 4.79
CA GLY A 181 23.24 11.23 6.19
C GLY A 181 22.13 10.36 6.78
N LYS A 182 21.56 10.83 7.88
CA LYS A 182 20.36 10.28 8.49
C LYS A 182 19.12 10.93 7.91
N ALA A 183 17.94 10.38 8.23
CA ALA A 183 16.68 10.84 7.68
C ALA A 183 16.41 12.34 7.91
N GLU A 184 16.77 12.85 9.09
CA GLU A 184 16.69 14.26 9.44
C GLU A 184 17.58 15.16 8.56
N ASP A 185 18.75 14.67 8.11
CA ASP A 185 19.67 15.45 7.28
C ASP A 185 19.09 15.70 5.88
N TYR A 186 18.45 14.69 5.30
CA TYR A 186 17.77 14.81 3.99
C TYR A 186 16.58 15.77 4.07
N LEU A 187 15.74 15.62 5.08
CA LEU A 187 14.52 16.43 5.24
C LEU A 187 14.82 17.89 5.53
N ALA A 188 15.81 18.17 6.38
CA ALA A 188 16.17 19.55 6.74
C ALA A 188 16.79 20.33 5.57
N ASN A 189 17.31 19.64 4.55
CA ASN A 189 18.08 20.25 3.46
C ASN A 189 17.52 19.86 2.07
N PRO A 190 16.35 20.38 1.67
CA PRO A 190 15.85 20.21 0.31
C PRO A 190 16.85 20.73 -0.73
N ILE A 191 16.94 20.04 -1.85
CA ILE A 191 17.90 20.31 -2.92
C ILE A 191 17.24 21.21 -3.95
N GLU A 192 17.89 22.32 -4.28
CA GLU A 192 17.48 23.15 -5.42
C GLU A 192 17.94 22.48 -6.72
N MET A 193 17.00 22.27 -7.64
CA MET A 193 17.30 21.64 -8.93
C MET A 193 17.74 22.69 -9.95
N PRO A 194 18.61 22.32 -10.91
CA PRO A 194 19.00 23.22 -11.99
C PRO A 194 17.78 23.73 -12.77
N SER A 195 17.85 24.99 -13.21
CA SER A 195 16.78 25.62 -14.01
C SER A 195 16.44 24.77 -15.23
N GLY A 196 15.15 24.55 -15.48
CA GLY A 196 14.63 23.79 -16.62
C GLY A 196 14.53 22.28 -16.39
N VAL A 197 14.99 21.76 -15.25
CA VAL A 197 14.75 20.38 -14.85
C VAL A 197 13.31 20.25 -14.35
N THR A 198 12.53 19.36 -14.97
CA THR A 198 11.13 19.11 -14.62
C THR A 198 10.99 18.01 -13.56
N PRO A 199 9.84 17.89 -12.88
CA PRO A 199 9.57 16.75 -12.02
C PRO A 199 9.75 15.39 -12.69
N ASP A 200 9.40 15.30 -13.97
CA ASP A 200 9.51 14.05 -14.72
C ASP A 200 10.96 13.73 -15.09
N ASP A 201 11.81 14.74 -15.34
CA ASP A 201 13.25 14.55 -15.51
C ASP A 201 13.91 14.04 -14.22
N ILE A 202 13.50 14.60 -13.06
CA ILE A 202 13.98 14.17 -11.74
C ILE A 202 13.56 12.73 -11.49
N HIS A 203 12.29 12.42 -11.75
CA HIS A 203 11.75 11.08 -11.60
C HIS A 203 12.52 10.09 -12.49
N ALA A 204 12.68 10.39 -13.77
CA ALA A 204 13.45 9.56 -14.70
C ALA A 204 14.91 9.38 -14.24
N TYR A 205 15.57 10.42 -13.73
CA TYR A 205 16.95 10.32 -13.24
C TYR A 205 17.08 9.46 -11.97
N LEU A 206 16.17 9.63 -11.02
CA LEU A 206 16.17 8.86 -9.78
C LEU A 206 15.72 7.41 -10.00
N HIS A 207 14.98 7.14 -11.07
CA HIS A 207 14.58 5.79 -11.47
C HIS A 207 15.36 5.24 -12.68
N ASP A 208 16.43 5.90 -13.13
CA ASP A 208 17.27 5.42 -14.23
C ASP A 208 17.83 4.02 -13.89
N GLY A 209 17.45 3.03 -14.72
CA GLY A 209 17.71 1.60 -14.49
C GLY A 209 16.55 0.77 -13.91
N HIS A 210 15.43 1.40 -13.57
CA HIS A 210 14.21 0.75 -13.07
C HIS A 210 13.00 1.10 -13.96
N GLU A 211 12.16 0.11 -14.26
CA GLU A 211 10.90 0.36 -14.97
C GLU A 211 9.97 1.22 -14.10
N PHE A 212 9.41 2.28 -14.69
CA PHE A 212 8.41 3.14 -14.07
C PHE A 212 7.20 3.29 -14.98
N MET A 213 6.04 3.51 -14.39
CA MET A 213 4.75 3.65 -15.07
C MET A 213 4.24 5.09 -14.94
N ASN A 214 3.58 5.60 -15.97
CA ASN A 214 3.02 6.96 -15.92
C ASN A 214 1.64 6.99 -15.23
N GLY A 215 1.15 8.19 -14.92
CA GLY A 215 -0.10 8.38 -14.17
C GLY A 215 -1.36 7.88 -14.89
N ASP A 216 -1.41 7.95 -16.22
CA ASP A 216 -2.57 7.50 -17.01
C ASP A 216 -2.64 5.98 -17.05
N GLU A 217 -1.51 5.31 -17.29
CA GLU A 217 -1.37 3.86 -17.23
C GLU A 217 -1.73 3.32 -15.84
N PHE A 218 -1.26 4.01 -14.79
CA PHE A 218 -1.61 3.65 -13.42
C PHE A 218 -3.09 3.88 -13.11
N GLY A 219 -3.71 4.89 -13.74
CA GLY A 219 -5.16 5.11 -13.71
C GLY A 219 -5.95 3.88 -14.16
N VAL A 220 -5.46 3.16 -15.19
CA VAL A 220 -6.05 1.90 -15.65
C VAL A 220 -5.97 0.83 -14.56
N ILE A 221 -4.79 0.63 -13.98
CA ILE A 221 -4.60 -0.36 -12.90
C ILE A 221 -5.56 -0.10 -11.73
N LYS A 222 -5.67 1.16 -11.29
CA LYS A 222 -6.60 1.55 -10.22
C LYS A 222 -8.05 1.22 -10.58
N SER A 223 -8.45 1.50 -11.81
CA SER A 223 -9.81 1.21 -12.28
C SER A 223 -10.11 -0.29 -12.27
N GLU A 224 -9.20 -1.11 -12.82
CA GLU A 224 -9.38 -2.56 -12.95
C GLU A 224 -9.29 -3.32 -11.61
N CYS A 225 -8.56 -2.78 -10.64
CA CYS A 225 -8.43 -3.37 -9.31
C CYS A 225 -9.47 -2.87 -8.29
N LYS A 226 -10.25 -1.85 -8.63
CA LYS A 226 -11.17 -1.17 -7.70
C LYS A 226 -12.13 -2.11 -7.00
N ASP A 227 -12.78 -3.00 -7.76
CA ASP A 227 -13.77 -3.91 -7.19
C ASP A 227 -13.12 -4.98 -6.30
N LEU A 228 -11.89 -5.41 -6.61
CA LEU A 228 -11.11 -6.30 -5.75
C LEU A 228 -10.67 -5.62 -4.45
N ILE A 229 -10.22 -4.37 -4.51
CA ILE A 229 -9.91 -3.57 -3.32
C ILE A 229 -11.16 -3.43 -2.44
N ASN A 230 -12.32 -3.15 -3.04
CA ASN A 230 -13.59 -3.10 -2.31
C ASN A 230 -13.95 -4.46 -1.68
N ALA A 231 -13.70 -5.56 -2.39
CA ALA A 231 -13.93 -6.91 -1.87
C ALA A 231 -12.99 -7.24 -0.70
N TYR A 232 -11.72 -6.87 -0.79
CA TYR A 232 -10.74 -7.00 0.29
C TYR A 232 -11.15 -6.20 1.54
N THR A 233 -11.49 -4.92 1.37
CA THR A 233 -11.99 -4.05 2.45
C THR A 233 -13.23 -4.64 3.11
N ARG A 234 -14.19 -5.15 2.32
CA ARG A 234 -15.40 -5.79 2.85
C ARG A 234 -15.05 -7.06 3.64
N ALA A 235 -14.16 -7.90 3.13
CA ALA A 235 -13.72 -9.10 3.82
C ALA A 235 -13.09 -8.77 5.18
N LEU A 236 -12.24 -7.73 5.25
CA LEU A 236 -11.67 -7.25 6.51
C LEU A 236 -12.75 -6.85 7.53
N ILE A 237 -13.77 -6.12 7.09
CA ILE A 237 -14.84 -5.62 7.98
C ILE A 237 -15.79 -6.74 8.43
N GLU A 238 -16.17 -7.62 7.52
CA GLU A 238 -17.19 -8.65 7.76
C GLU A 238 -16.61 -9.93 8.36
N GLN A 239 -15.34 -10.23 8.07
CA GLN A 239 -14.65 -11.45 8.46
C GLN A 239 -13.21 -11.18 8.93
N PRO A 240 -12.97 -10.30 9.93
CA PRO A 240 -11.62 -9.84 10.32
C PRO A 240 -10.64 -10.96 10.71
N GLY A 241 -11.15 -12.11 11.17
CA GLY A 241 -10.34 -13.30 11.51
C GLY A 241 -10.08 -14.28 10.36
N ASN A 242 -10.55 -14.00 9.14
CA ASN A 242 -10.36 -14.89 7.99
C ASN A 242 -9.05 -14.58 7.24
N ASP A 243 -7.92 -14.88 7.89
CA ASP A 243 -6.57 -14.63 7.37
C ASP A 243 -6.35 -15.16 5.94
N ASN A 244 -6.88 -16.34 5.64
CA ASN A 244 -6.69 -16.95 4.32
C ASN A 244 -7.42 -16.17 3.23
N LEU A 245 -8.66 -15.75 3.47
CA LEU A 245 -9.42 -14.93 2.51
C LEU A 245 -8.73 -13.60 2.24
N HIS A 246 -8.22 -12.93 3.28
CA HIS A 246 -7.50 -11.66 3.12
C HIS A 246 -6.24 -11.83 2.27
N ARG A 247 -5.46 -12.88 2.52
CA ARG A 247 -4.26 -13.19 1.75
C ARG A 247 -4.55 -13.52 0.30
N VAL A 248 -5.60 -14.32 0.04
CA VAL A 248 -6.04 -14.66 -1.32
C VAL A 248 -6.44 -13.40 -2.07
N LEU A 249 -7.29 -12.56 -1.49
CA LEU A 249 -7.73 -11.31 -2.13
C LEU A 249 -6.57 -10.34 -2.35
N PHE A 250 -5.63 -10.23 -1.41
CA PHE A 250 -4.42 -9.43 -1.59
C PHE A 250 -3.58 -9.94 -2.77
N ASN A 251 -3.28 -11.25 -2.81
CA ASN A 251 -2.55 -11.85 -3.92
C ASN A 251 -3.28 -11.65 -5.26
N THR A 252 -4.62 -11.77 -5.29
CA THR A 252 -5.44 -11.49 -6.47
C THR A 252 -5.23 -10.06 -6.97
N ILE A 253 -5.27 -9.06 -6.08
CA ILE A 253 -5.06 -7.65 -6.44
C ILE A 253 -3.68 -7.46 -7.07
N ILE A 254 -2.62 -7.96 -6.42
CA ILE A 254 -1.25 -7.74 -6.90
C ILE A 254 -0.99 -8.45 -8.24
N ASN A 255 -1.41 -9.71 -8.38
CA ASN A 255 -1.20 -10.49 -9.62
C ASN A 255 -2.03 -9.94 -10.79
N LYS A 256 -3.26 -9.49 -10.56
CA LYS A 256 -4.07 -8.84 -11.60
C LYS A 256 -3.43 -7.53 -12.05
N ALA A 257 -2.94 -6.72 -11.10
CA ALA A 257 -2.25 -5.47 -11.41
C ALA A 257 -0.98 -5.72 -12.26
N ASP A 258 -0.21 -6.77 -11.95
CA ASP A 258 0.98 -7.15 -12.73
C ASP A 258 0.63 -7.56 -14.16
N ASP A 259 -0.38 -8.42 -14.34
CA ASP A 259 -0.86 -8.85 -15.66
C ASP A 259 -1.34 -7.66 -16.51
N ILE A 260 -2.02 -6.68 -15.90
CA ILE A 260 -2.43 -5.45 -16.58
C ILE A 260 -1.22 -4.61 -16.97
N ALA A 261 -0.27 -4.42 -16.05
CA ALA A 261 0.94 -3.65 -16.31
C ALA A 261 1.74 -4.25 -17.48
N ASP A 262 1.92 -5.57 -17.49
CA ASP A 262 2.60 -6.29 -18.57
C ASP A 262 1.87 -6.11 -19.92
N LYS A 263 0.54 -6.23 -19.94
CA LYS A 263 -0.27 -6.00 -21.15
C LYS A 263 -0.18 -4.56 -21.67
N ILE A 264 -0.14 -3.56 -20.78
CA ILE A 264 0.04 -2.16 -21.17
C ILE A 264 1.40 -1.98 -21.83
N LYS A 265 2.46 -2.49 -21.20
CA LYS A 265 3.83 -2.43 -21.69
C LYS A 265 4.02 -3.12 -23.04
N GLU A 266 3.34 -4.24 -23.26
CA GLU A 266 3.35 -4.98 -24.53
C GLU A 266 2.48 -4.33 -25.62
N GLY A 267 1.73 -3.26 -25.28
CA GLY A 267 0.75 -2.65 -26.19
C GLY A 267 -0.46 -3.55 -26.48
N ALA A 268 -0.66 -4.60 -25.67
CA ALA A 268 -1.71 -5.61 -25.81
C ALA A 268 -2.97 -5.29 -24.98
N TYR A 269 -2.93 -4.25 -24.13
CA TYR A 269 -4.06 -3.88 -23.31
C TYR A 269 -5.22 -3.32 -24.14
N ASN A 270 -6.39 -3.96 -24.05
CA ASN A 270 -7.59 -3.52 -24.75
C ASN A 270 -8.42 -2.56 -23.88
N TYR A 271 -8.22 -1.26 -24.09
CA TYR A 271 -8.96 -0.19 -23.43
C TYR A 271 -10.47 -0.17 -23.70
N GLN A 272 -10.98 -0.95 -24.68
CA GLN A 272 -12.37 -0.91 -25.13
C GLN A 272 -13.26 -2.04 -24.60
N MET A 273 -12.75 -2.95 -23.76
CA MET A 273 -13.57 -4.02 -23.20
C MET A 273 -13.27 -4.27 -21.72
N PRO A 274 -13.92 -3.55 -20.78
CA PRO A 274 -14.14 -4.12 -19.47
C PRO A 274 -15.20 -5.21 -19.63
N GLY A 275 -14.77 -6.43 -19.95
CA GLY A 275 -15.62 -7.58 -19.74
C GLY A 275 -16.08 -7.56 -18.28
N VAL A 276 -17.34 -7.89 -18.00
CA VAL A 276 -17.81 -8.03 -16.62
C VAL A 276 -17.16 -9.29 -16.05
N ILE A 277 -15.94 -9.15 -15.55
CA ILE A 277 -15.23 -10.19 -14.80
C ILE A 277 -15.69 -10.07 -13.36
N THR A 278 -16.20 -11.17 -12.81
CA THR A 278 -16.60 -11.23 -11.41
C THR A 278 -15.37 -11.36 -10.50
N ILE A 279 -15.49 -10.90 -9.26
CA ILE A 279 -14.45 -11.08 -8.23
C ILE A 279 -14.03 -12.55 -8.11
N GLN A 280 -14.98 -13.48 -8.22
CA GLN A 280 -14.69 -14.91 -8.15
C GLN A 280 -13.79 -15.38 -9.29
N GLN A 281 -14.03 -14.90 -10.51
CA GLN A 281 -13.20 -15.22 -11.67
C GLN A 281 -11.79 -14.64 -11.54
N ASP A 282 -11.66 -13.41 -11.02
CA ASP A 282 -10.35 -12.83 -10.71
C ASP A 282 -9.61 -13.64 -9.64
N VAL A 283 -10.30 -14.04 -8.57
CA VAL A 283 -9.71 -14.87 -7.50
C VAL A 283 -9.22 -16.21 -8.05
N GLU A 284 -10.01 -16.86 -8.90
CA GLU A 284 -9.63 -18.12 -9.55
C GLU A 284 -8.44 -17.95 -10.49
N ALA A 285 -8.39 -16.84 -11.25
CA ALA A 285 -7.33 -16.56 -12.20
C ALA A 285 -6.02 -16.10 -11.57
N TYR A 286 -6.06 -15.42 -10.42
CA TYR A 286 -4.90 -14.71 -9.87
C TYR A 286 -4.60 -15.01 -8.39
N GLY A 287 -5.60 -15.38 -7.58
CA GLY A 287 -5.47 -15.42 -6.11
C GLY A 287 -4.56 -16.50 -5.53
N PHE A 288 -4.35 -17.59 -6.29
CA PHE A 288 -3.53 -18.73 -5.85
C PHE A 288 -2.16 -18.79 -6.55
N HIS A 289 -1.86 -17.83 -7.42
CA HIS A 289 -0.56 -17.74 -8.07
C HIS A 289 0.47 -17.09 -7.12
N PRO A 290 1.72 -17.57 -7.13
CA PRO A 290 2.79 -16.92 -6.39
C PRO A 290 2.96 -15.49 -6.94
N VAL A 291 2.96 -14.53 -6.04
CA VAL A 291 3.23 -13.13 -6.39
C VAL A 291 4.74 -12.94 -6.46
N ARG A 292 5.22 -12.36 -7.57
CA ARG A 292 6.64 -12.02 -7.71
C ARG A 292 7.05 -10.97 -6.67
N ASP A 293 8.24 -11.14 -6.12
CA ASP A 293 8.87 -10.15 -5.25
C ASP A 293 9.37 -8.96 -6.08
N VAL A 294 8.95 -7.76 -5.70
CA VAL A 294 9.42 -6.50 -6.31
C VAL A 294 10.03 -5.64 -5.22
N GLU A 295 11.24 -5.13 -5.46
CA GLU A 295 11.82 -4.10 -4.60
C GLU A 295 11.06 -2.79 -4.80
N THR A 296 10.53 -2.27 -3.70
CA THR A 296 9.77 -1.02 -3.64
C THR A 296 10.45 -0.05 -2.69
N GLY A 297 9.98 1.19 -2.64
CA GLY A 297 10.46 2.16 -1.65
C GLY A 297 10.23 1.80 -0.18
N CYS A 298 9.49 0.73 0.07
CA CYS A 298 9.06 0.30 1.41
C CYS A 298 9.60 -1.08 1.80
N GLY A 299 10.48 -1.66 0.99
CA GLY A 299 10.99 -3.02 1.15
C GLY A 299 10.59 -3.89 -0.02
N THR A 300 10.46 -5.19 0.21
CA THR A 300 10.03 -6.13 -0.84
C THR A 300 8.51 -6.25 -0.77
N LEU A 301 7.85 -5.98 -1.89
CA LEU A 301 6.44 -6.29 -2.08
C LEU A 301 6.32 -7.66 -2.75
N GLY A 302 6.03 -8.66 -1.92
CA GLY A 302 5.72 -10.02 -2.33
C GLY A 302 4.29 -10.42 -1.95
N GLY A 303 3.95 -11.66 -2.26
CA GLY A 303 2.68 -12.26 -1.87
C GLY A 303 2.74 -12.95 -0.53
N TYR A 304 1.58 -13.41 -0.08
CA TYR A 304 1.48 -14.26 1.08
C TYR A 304 1.36 -15.72 0.66
N ASP A 305 1.95 -16.61 1.45
CA ASP A 305 1.61 -18.02 1.39
C ASP A 305 0.12 -18.16 1.69
N VAL A 306 -0.62 -18.48 0.65
CA VAL A 306 -2.01 -18.87 0.71
C VAL A 306 -2.05 -20.37 0.78
N LYS A 307 -2.84 -20.91 1.72
CA LYS A 307 -3.17 -22.32 1.62
C LYS A 307 -4.02 -22.43 0.37
N ILE A 308 -3.50 -23.16 -0.63
CA ILE A 308 -4.29 -23.60 -1.76
C ILE A 308 -5.36 -24.53 -1.20
N THR A 309 -6.46 -23.95 -0.76
CA THR A 309 -7.75 -24.63 -0.71
C THR A 309 -8.34 -24.48 -2.10
N SER A 310 -7.69 -25.08 -3.11
CA SER A 310 -8.16 -24.95 -4.49
C SER A 310 -9.34 -25.90 -4.67
N PRO A 311 -10.51 -25.40 -5.08
CA PRO A 311 -11.62 -26.27 -5.48
C PRO A 311 -11.31 -27.11 -6.74
N PHE A 312 -10.12 -26.99 -7.35
CA PHE A 312 -9.76 -27.62 -8.63
C PHE A 312 -8.52 -28.52 -8.58
N GLY A 313 -7.92 -28.74 -7.40
CA GLY A 313 -6.83 -29.71 -7.22
C GLY A 313 -7.34 -31.09 -6.83
N VAL A 314 -7.10 -32.12 -7.66
CA VAL A 314 -7.48 -33.53 -7.37
C VAL A 314 -6.91 -34.05 -6.04
N ALA A 315 -5.85 -33.40 -5.53
CA ALA A 315 -5.24 -33.70 -4.24
C ALA A 315 -6.12 -33.36 -3.02
N GLU A 316 -7.12 -32.47 -3.14
CA GLU A 316 -8.00 -32.07 -2.03
C GLU A 316 -9.31 -32.86 -1.90
N TYR A 317 -9.55 -33.88 -2.74
CA TYR A 317 -10.63 -34.84 -2.45
C TYR A 317 -10.37 -35.70 -1.18
N ALA A 318 -9.24 -35.49 -0.52
CA ALA A 318 -8.77 -36.25 0.62
C ALA A 318 -8.76 -35.49 1.97
N SER A 319 -8.99 -34.18 2.01
CA SER A 319 -9.01 -33.44 3.29
C SER A 319 -10.42 -33.39 3.87
N ASP A 320 -10.73 -34.40 4.67
CA ASP A 320 -11.97 -34.47 5.42
C ASP A 320 -11.87 -33.63 6.72
N THR A 321 -12.92 -32.86 7.03
CA THR A 321 -13.00 -31.94 8.17
C THR A 321 -12.77 -32.64 9.53
N TYR A 322 -12.99 -33.95 9.60
CA TYR A 322 -12.84 -34.77 10.80
C TYR A 322 -11.60 -35.70 10.77
N GLY A 323 -10.61 -35.42 9.93
CA GLY A 323 -9.36 -36.19 9.86
C GLY A 323 -9.45 -37.44 8.98
N GLU A 324 -8.73 -38.51 9.31
CA GLU A 324 -8.72 -39.74 8.50
C GLU A 324 -10.14 -40.35 8.39
N ARG A 325 -10.54 -40.75 7.17
CA ARG A 325 -11.87 -41.32 6.91
C ARG A 325 -11.96 -42.80 7.26
N SER A 326 -10.82 -43.49 7.30
CA SER A 326 -10.73 -44.87 7.73
C SER A 326 -10.37 -44.94 9.21
N PHE A 327 -11.13 -45.73 9.97
CA PHE A 327 -10.85 -45.99 11.37
C PHE A 327 -11.46 -47.32 11.83
N ASN A 328 -10.86 -47.94 12.84
CA ASN A 328 -11.36 -49.20 13.40
C ASN A 328 -12.43 -48.95 14.46
N CYS A 329 -13.56 -49.66 14.36
CA CYS A 329 -14.59 -49.60 15.40
C CYS A 329 -14.03 -50.10 16.74
N PRO A 330 -14.15 -49.35 17.85
CA PRO A 330 -13.66 -49.77 19.16
C PRO A 330 -14.26 -51.11 19.62
N SER A 331 -15.53 -51.36 19.29
CA SER A 331 -16.30 -52.51 19.75
C SER A 331 -16.06 -53.76 18.90
N CYS A 332 -16.09 -53.67 17.55
CA CYS A 332 -15.98 -54.84 16.66
C CYS A 332 -14.66 -54.97 15.90
N LYS A 333 -13.76 -54.00 16.05
CA LYS A 333 -12.43 -53.93 15.41
C LYS A 333 -12.42 -53.95 13.88
N LYS A 334 -13.58 -53.91 13.23
CA LYS A 334 -13.68 -53.78 11.77
C LYS A 334 -13.50 -52.32 11.35
N GLU A 335 -12.83 -52.15 10.22
CA GLU A 335 -12.58 -50.87 9.58
C GLU A 335 -13.90 -50.25 9.07
N ASN A 336 -14.14 -48.99 9.43
CA ASN A 336 -15.25 -48.19 8.92
C ASN A 336 -14.67 -47.09 8.04
N ILE A 337 -15.35 -46.82 6.93
CA ILE A 337 -15.03 -45.70 6.05
C ILE A 337 -16.23 -44.75 6.09
N ARG A 338 -16.03 -43.57 6.66
CA ARG A 338 -17.10 -42.56 6.75
C ARG A 338 -17.24 -41.76 5.44
N PRO A 339 -18.44 -41.26 5.11
CA PRO A 339 -18.63 -40.32 4.00
C PRO A 339 -17.85 -39.02 4.24
N VAL A 340 -17.55 -38.31 3.15
CA VAL A 340 -16.80 -37.04 3.23
C VAL A 340 -17.56 -36.02 4.05
N ASN A 341 -16.87 -35.38 5.00
CA ASN A 341 -17.38 -34.35 5.92
C ASN A 341 -18.60 -34.79 6.74
N GLN A 342 -18.72 -36.10 7.00
CA GLN A 342 -19.76 -36.66 7.85
C GLN A 342 -19.16 -37.62 8.86
N LEU A 343 -19.69 -37.56 10.07
CA LEU A 343 -19.45 -38.56 11.10
C LEU A 343 -20.44 -39.72 10.92
N LEU A 344 -19.98 -40.93 11.22
CA LEU A 344 -20.88 -42.08 11.23
C LEU A 344 -21.67 -42.06 12.54
N PRO A 345 -23.02 -42.00 12.50
CA PRO A 345 -23.82 -42.05 13.72
C PRO A 345 -23.74 -43.42 14.41
N ARG A 346 -23.41 -44.47 13.64
CA ARG A 346 -23.23 -45.86 14.11
C ARG A 346 -22.24 -46.61 13.22
N CYS A 347 -21.61 -47.64 13.77
CA CYS A 347 -20.70 -48.51 13.03
C CYS A 347 -21.46 -49.25 11.92
N LEU A 348 -20.88 -49.25 10.70
CA LEU A 348 -21.46 -49.89 9.52
C LEU A 348 -21.54 -51.41 9.62
N HIS A 349 -20.77 -52.03 10.53
CA HIS A 349 -20.69 -53.49 10.66
C HIS A 349 -21.43 -54.05 11.86
N CYS A 350 -21.51 -53.32 12.98
CA CYS A 350 -22.10 -53.83 14.23
C CYS A 350 -23.17 -52.92 14.84
N GLY A 351 -23.40 -51.72 14.27
CA GLY A 351 -24.42 -50.79 14.75
C GLY A 351 -24.09 -50.07 16.06
N SER A 352 -22.89 -50.27 16.63
CA SER A 352 -22.43 -49.56 17.83
C SER A 352 -22.40 -48.04 17.62
N SER A 353 -22.80 -47.26 18.64
CA SER A 353 -22.70 -45.79 18.67
C SER A 353 -21.33 -45.28 19.13
N ASP A 354 -20.40 -46.16 19.53
CA ASP A 354 -19.06 -45.80 20.01
C ASP A 354 -18.16 -45.16 18.92
N VAL A 355 -18.69 -45.03 17.70
CA VAL A 355 -18.03 -44.38 16.56
C VAL A 355 -18.56 -42.96 16.30
N ALA A 356 -19.56 -42.50 17.06
CA ALA A 356 -20.14 -41.17 16.95
C ALA A 356 -19.39 -40.20 17.88
N CYS A 357 -18.40 -39.47 17.36
CA CYS A 357 -17.68 -38.39 18.04
C CYS A 357 -17.54 -37.20 17.10
#